data_AF-A0A355DLI6-F1
#
_entry.id   AF-A0A355DLI6-F1
#
_cell.length_a   1.000
_cell.length_b   1.000
_cell.length_c   1.000
_cell.angle_alpha   90.00
_cell.angle_beta   90.00
_cell.angle_gamma   90.00
#
_symmetry.space_group_name_H-M   'P 1'
#
loop_
_entity.id
_entity.type
_entity.pdbx_description
1 polymer ?
#
loop_
_entity_poly.entity_id
_entity_poly.type
_entity_poly.pdbx_seq_one_letter_code
_entity_poly.pdbx_strand_id
1 'polypeptide(L)'
;MKPLFLSSSSLLVLGLIAGCQNSQVGSEPSTSQKEPQVIELTQTGCQFLETEDKDYQFTTKSGEDCKKINSQTLGDRKTGFKPLNLKAGNYIFRVTNRNVPYELGFYLRGEGGNQLTLPKVSGGGLTEGKTQDYPITLRPGNYVFSCPLNPTPDYPLVVQ
;
A
#
# COMPACT_ATOMS: atom_id res chain seq x y z
N MET A 1 -44.64 14.28 44.53
CA MET A 1 -45.25 15.53 44.01
C MET A 1 -45.11 15.52 42.49
N LYS A 2 -46.23 15.38 41.78
CA LYS A 2 -46.36 15.73 40.35
C LYS A 2 -46.87 17.18 40.29
N PRO A 3 -46.51 17.93 39.25
CA PRO A 3 -47.58 18.41 38.39
C PRO A 3 -47.26 18.14 36.91
N LEU A 4 -48.18 17.51 36.16
CA LEU A 4 -49.39 18.11 35.58
C LEU A 4 -49.02 18.91 34.32
N PHE A 5 -48.98 18.24 33.17
CA PHE A 5 -49.06 18.91 31.87
C PHE A 5 -50.44 18.66 31.26
N LEU A 6 -51.07 19.78 30.93
CA LEU A 6 -52.43 19.95 30.46
C LEU A 6 -52.68 19.24 29.12
N SER A 7 -53.84 18.59 29.06
CA SER A 7 -54.56 18.23 27.84
C SER A 7 -55.43 19.41 27.41
N SER A 8 -55.44 19.76 26.11
CA SER A 8 -56.67 20.17 25.42
C SER A 8 -56.52 20.19 23.88
N SER A 9 -57.31 19.32 23.26
CA SER A 9 -58.25 19.54 22.15
C SER A 9 -57.90 20.39 20.91
N SER A 10 -57.92 19.67 19.77
CA SER A 10 -58.59 19.95 18.49
C SER A 10 -58.54 21.35 17.87
N LEU A 11 -58.04 21.40 16.63
CA LEU A 11 -58.80 21.94 15.49
C LEU A 11 -58.23 21.39 14.17
N LEU A 12 -59.09 20.69 13.42
CA LEU A 12 -58.93 20.43 12.00
C LEU A 12 -58.84 21.77 11.25
N VAL A 13 -57.80 21.93 10.44
CA VAL A 13 -57.81 22.86 9.32
C VAL A 13 -57.52 22.04 8.06
N LEU A 14 -58.54 21.86 7.23
CA LEU A 14 -58.38 21.48 5.83
C LEU A 14 -57.67 22.64 5.12
N GLY A 15 -56.48 22.38 4.60
CA GLY A 15 -55.76 23.26 3.68
C GLY A 15 -55.23 22.44 2.50
N LEU A 16 -55.99 22.42 1.40
CA LEU A 16 -55.53 21.99 0.09
C LEU A 16 -54.46 22.98 -0.40
N ILE A 17 -53.21 22.52 -0.47
CA ILE A 17 -52.21 23.11 -1.36
C ILE A 17 -51.51 21.96 -2.09
N ALA A 18 -51.96 21.75 -3.32
CA ALA A 18 -51.20 21.07 -4.34
C ALA A 18 -49.93 21.88 -4.61
N GLY A 19 -48.80 21.38 -4.13
CA GLY A 19 -47.48 21.91 -4.43
C GLY A 19 -46.53 20.73 -4.60
N CYS A 20 -46.22 20.39 -5.85
CA CYS A 20 -45.14 19.48 -6.19
C CYS A 20 -43.82 20.08 -5.68
N GLN A 21 -43.39 19.72 -4.47
CA GLN A 21 -42.02 19.92 -4.07
C GLN A 21 -41.21 18.77 -4.63
N ASN A 22 -40.68 19.05 -5.82
CA ASN A 22 -39.71 18.26 -6.53
C ASN A 22 -38.46 18.15 -5.63
N SER A 23 -38.32 17.04 -4.91
CA SER A 23 -37.07 16.64 -4.27
C SER A 23 -36.04 16.42 -5.37
N GLN A 24 -35.35 17.47 -5.78
CA GLN A 24 -34.07 17.33 -6.47
C GLN A 24 -33.06 16.86 -5.43
N VAL A 25 -33.06 15.55 -5.19
CA VAL A 25 -31.88 14.84 -4.73
C VAL A 25 -30.84 15.07 -5.81
N GLY A 26 -29.96 16.04 -5.57
CA GLY A 26 -28.74 16.19 -6.35
C GLY A 26 -27.98 14.87 -6.25
N SER A 27 -27.99 14.11 -7.34
CA SER A 27 -27.06 13.00 -7.52
C SER A 27 -25.67 13.62 -7.60
N GLU A 28 -24.99 13.70 -6.45
CA GLU A 28 -23.55 13.87 -6.45
C GLU A 28 -22.96 12.77 -7.34
N PRO A 29 -22.04 13.10 -8.26
CA PRO A 29 -21.35 12.09 -9.03
C PRO A 29 -20.58 11.23 -8.02
N SER A 30 -21.06 10.01 -7.79
CA SER A 30 -20.34 8.98 -7.09
C SER A 30 -19.06 8.74 -7.88
N THR A 31 -17.97 9.35 -7.43
CA THR A 31 -16.64 8.98 -7.87
C THR A 31 -16.49 7.52 -7.50
N SER A 32 -16.63 6.65 -8.50
CA SER A 32 -16.34 5.22 -8.38
C SER A 32 -14.86 5.13 -8.04
N GLN A 33 -14.54 5.14 -6.74
CA GLN A 33 -13.19 4.93 -6.26
C GLN A 33 -12.88 3.47 -6.53
N LYS A 34 -12.24 3.22 -7.69
CA LYS A 34 -11.70 1.91 -8.03
C LYS A 34 -10.89 1.41 -6.85
N GLU A 35 -11.24 0.22 -6.35
CA GLU A 35 -10.53 -0.41 -5.24
C GLU A 35 -9.02 -0.46 -5.53
N PRO A 36 -8.17 -0.27 -4.51
CA PRO A 36 -6.74 -0.24 -4.70
C PRO A 36 -6.24 -1.57 -5.28
N GLN A 37 -5.33 -1.50 -6.24
CA GLN A 37 -4.73 -2.70 -6.82
C GLN A 37 -3.72 -3.30 -5.84
N VAL A 38 -3.80 -4.61 -5.59
CA VAL A 38 -2.87 -5.31 -4.69
C VAL A 38 -1.67 -5.81 -5.49
N ILE A 39 -0.47 -5.47 -5.03
CA ILE A 39 0.81 -6.00 -5.52
C ILE A 39 1.35 -6.91 -4.43
N GLU A 40 1.44 -8.20 -4.71
CA GLU A 40 2.00 -9.18 -3.79
C GLU A 40 3.52 -9.26 -3.97
N LEU A 41 4.24 -9.23 -2.86
CA LEU A 41 5.69 -9.24 -2.81
C LEU A 41 6.19 -10.22 -1.72
N THR A 42 7.17 -11.04 -2.06
CA THR A 42 7.68 -12.09 -1.17
C THR A 42 9.15 -11.85 -0.88
N GLN A 43 9.47 -11.62 0.40
CA GLN A 43 10.83 -11.53 0.89
C GLN A 43 11.36 -12.89 1.34
N THR A 44 12.58 -13.16 0.89
CA THR A 44 13.46 -14.24 1.38
C THR A 44 14.80 -13.61 1.76
N GLY A 45 15.79 -14.41 2.14
CA GLY A 45 17.12 -13.87 2.45
C GLY A 45 17.63 -13.01 1.29
N CYS A 46 17.78 -11.71 1.53
CA CYS A 46 18.36 -10.71 0.63
C CYS A 46 17.59 -10.46 -0.69
N GLN A 47 16.35 -10.93 -0.81
CA GLN A 47 15.58 -10.90 -2.06
C GLN A 47 14.13 -10.46 -1.91
N PHE A 48 13.60 -9.89 -2.99
CA PHE A 48 12.20 -9.96 -3.36
C PHE A 48 12.06 -10.87 -4.58
N LEU A 49 11.22 -11.90 -4.50
CA LEU A 49 11.18 -12.97 -5.51
C LEU A 49 10.57 -12.53 -6.84
N GLU A 50 9.64 -11.58 -6.82
CA GLU A 50 8.90 -11.14 -7.99
C GLU A 50 9.75 -10.33 -8.97
N THR A 51 10.85 -9.72 -8.47
CA THR A 51 11.74 -8.88 -9.25
C THR A 51 13.08 -9.53 -9.57
N GLU A 52 13.52 -10.51 -8.78
CA GLU A 52 14.69 -11.31 -9.10
C GLU A 52 14.38 -12.28 -10.26
N ASP A 53 15.43 -12.72 -10.97
CA ASP A 53 15.28 -13.69 -12.06
C ASP A 53 14.90 -15.08 -11.54
N LYS A 54 15.31 -15.39 -10.30
CA LYS A 54 15.06 -16.65 -9.59
C LYS A 54 15.16 -16.49 -8.07
N ASP A 55 14.73 -17.52 -7.36
CA ASP A 55 15.01 -17.70 -5.93
C ASP A 55 16.43 -18.24 -5.76
N TYR A 56 17.34 -17.46 -5.17
CA TYR A 56 18.72 -17.88 -4.91
C TYR A 56 18.85 -18.67 -3.62
N GLN A 57 17.77 -18.77 -2.83
CA GLN A 57 17.69 -19.55 -1.60
C GLN A 57 18.79 -19.19 -0.59
N PHE A 58 19.14 -17.90 -0.53
CA PHE A 58 20.09 -17.42 0.47
C PHE A 58 19.55 -17.68 1.88
N THR A 59 20.39 -18.29 2.71
CA THR A 59 20.10 -18.51 4.13
C THR A 59 20.84 -17.45 4.94
N THR A 60 20.10 -16.68 5.73
CA THR A 60 20.65 -15.57 6.52
C THR A 60 20.14 -15.61 7.95
N LYS A 61 20.99 -15.20 8.89
CA LYS A 61 20.68 -15.07 10.32
C LYS A 61 20.60 -13.61 10.76
N SER A 62 21.21 -12.69 10.00
CA SER A 62 21.07 -11.25 10.21
C SER A 62 21.12 -10.47 8.90
N GLY A 63 20.82 -9.17 8.97
CA GLY A 63 21.00 -8.28 7.83
C GLY A 63 22.47 -8.11 7.40
N GLU A 64 23.46 -8.37 8.27
CA GLU A 64 24.87 -8.36 7.85
C GLU A 64 25.20 -9.45 6.84
N ASP A 65 24.56 -10.63 6.97
CA ASP A 65 24.73 -11.71 6.01
C ASP A 65 24.32 -11.23 4.61
N CYS A 66 23.23 -10.47 4.51
CA CYS A 66 22.79 -9.90 3.23
C CYS A 66 23.71 -8.82 2.69
N LYS A 67 24.30 -7.98 3.55
CA LYS A 67 25.33 -7.02 3.11
C LYS A 67 26.51 -7.77 2.48
N LYS A 68 26.96 -8.86 3.11
CA LYS A 68 28.06 -9.69 2.62
C LYS A 68 27.70 -10.44 1.33
N ILE A 69 26.52 -11.05 1.27
CA ILE A 69 26.04 -11.76 0.07
C ILE A 69 25.90 -10.79 -1.10
N ASN A 70 25.28 -9.62 -0.88
CA ASN A 70 25.05 -8.66 -1.96
C ASN A 70 26.34 -7.98 -2.42
N SER A 71 27.34 -7.77 -1.56
CA SER A 71 28.63 -7.24 -2.02
C SER A 71 29.35 -8.18 -3.00
N GLN A 72 29.02 -9.46 -2.98
CA GLN A 72 29.60 -10.49 -3.84
C GLN A 72 28.73 -10.82 -5.06
N THR A 73 27.41 -10.78 -4.92
CA THR A 73 26.47 -11.34 -5.92
C THR A 73 25.69 -10.29 -6.71
N LEU A 74 25.60 -9.05 -6.21
CA LEU A 74 24.71 -8.03 -6.80
C LEU A 74 25.14 -7.63 -8.22
N GLY A 75 26.44 -7.63 -8.50
CA GLY A 75 26.97 -7.28 -9.82
C GLY A 75 26.35 -8.13 -10.94
N ASP A 76 26.21 -9.42 -10.70
CA ASP A 76 25.64 -10.39 -11.65
C ASP A 76 24.11 -10.33 -11.64
N ARG A 77 23.51 -10.35 -10.43
CA ARG A 77 22.05 -10.40 -10.23
C ARG A 77 21.30 -9.21 -10.82
N LYS A 78 21.82 -7.98 -10.64
CA LYS A 78 21.10 -6.75 -11.01
C LYS A 78 20.71 -6.68 -12.49
N THR A 79 21.45 -7.38 -13.36
CA THR A 79 21.17 -7.42 -14.80
C THR A 79 19.91 -8.22 -15.15
N GLY A 80 19.52 -9.14 -14.27
CA GLY A 80 18.31 -9.97 -14.40
C GLY A 80 17.07 -9.39 -13.73
N PHE A 81 17.17 -8.21 -13.10
CA PHE A 81 16.01 -7.62 -12.42
C PHE A 81 14.88 -7.31 -13.39
N LYS A 82 13.66 -7.66 -12.98
CA LYS A 82 12.42 -7.38 -13.69
C LYS A 82 11.73 -6.20 -13.01
N PRO A 83 11.76 -4.98 -13.59
CA PRO A 83 11.09 -3.83 -12.98
C PRO A 83 9.59 -4.03 -12.91
N LEU A 84 8.98 -3.53 -11.83
CA LEU A 84 7.53 -3.40 -11.77
C LEU A 84 7.11 -2.19 -12.61
N ASN A 85 6.23 -2.39 -13.60
CA ASN A 85 5.72 -1.33 -14.47
C ASN A 85 4.24 -1.11 -14.16
N LEU A 86 3.93 0.02 -13.52
CA LEU A 86 2.60 0.34 -13.01
C LEU A 86 2.05 1.61 -13.65
N LYS A 87 0.74 1.81 -13.51
CA LYS A 87 0.09 3.10 -13.81
C LYS A 87 -0.04 3.92 -12.54
N ALA A 88 -0.14 5.25 -12.65
CA ALA A 88 -0.51 6.09 -11.53
C ALA A 88 -1.86 5.64 -10.90
N GLY A 89 -1.96 5.63 -9.58
CA GLY A 89 -3.17 5.15 -8.89
C GLY A 89 -2.94 4.66 -7.47
N ASN A 90 -4.01 4.13 -6.85
CA ASN A 90 -3.99 3.58 -5.50
C ASN A 90 -3.57 2.11 -5.52
N TYR A 91 -2.61 1.76 -4.67
CA TYR A 91 -2.08 0.41 -4.54
C TYR A 91 -1.99 -0.01 -3.07
N ILE A 92 -2.01 -1.32 -2.86
CA ILE A 92 -1.57 -1.97 -1.62
C ILE A 92 -0.39 -2.86 -1.99
N PHE A 93 0.80 -2.59 -1.45
CA PHE A 93 1.89 -3.55 -1.48
C PHE A 93 1.68 -4.53 -0.32
N ARG A 94 1.33 -5.77 -0.64
CA ARG A 94 1.15 -6.86 0.32
C ARG A 94 2.45 -7.65 0.38
N VAL A 95 3.20 -7.48 1.45
CA VAL A 95 4.56 -7.99 1.57
C VAL A 95 4.61 -9.11 2.59
N THR A 96 5.22 -10.24 2.21
CA THR A 96 5.38 -11.43 3.06
C THR A 96 6.84 -11.66 3.38
N ASN A 97 7.20 -11.84 4.66
CA ASN A 97 8.47 -12.49 5.01
C ASN A 97 8.25 -14.00 4.97
N ARG A 98 8.80 -14.69 3.97
CA ARG A 98 8.55 -16.12 3.78
C ARG A 98 9.27 -16.99 4.81
N ASN A 99 10.56 -16.74 5.03
CA ASN A 99 11.44 -17.67 5.75
C ASN A 99 12.69 -17.03 6.35
N VAL A 100 12.71 -15.71 6.57
CA VAL A 100 13.85 -15.02 7.18
C VAL A 100 13.65 -14.97 8.69
N PRO A 101 14.58 -15.49 9.51
CA PRO A 101 14.38 -15.74 10.94
C PRO A 101 14.57 -14.49 11.82
N TYR A 102 14.46 -13.30 11.24
CA TYR A 102 14.55 -12.01 11.93
C TYR A 102 13.50 -11.05 11.36
N GLU A 103 13.21 -9.97 12.09
CA GLU A 103 12.20 -8.99 11.67
C GLU A 103 12.64 -8.25 10.40
N LEU A 104 11.73 -8.18 9.44
CA LEU A 104 11.91 -7.43 8.20
C LEU A 104 11.04 -6.18 8.16
N GLY A 105 11.27 -5.37 7.13
CA GLY A 105 10.41 -4.25 6.78
C GLY A 105 10.24 -4.14 5.28
N PHE A 106 9.61 -3.05 4.87
CA PHE A 106 9.45 -2.66 3.48
C PHE A 106 9.65 -1.16 3.38
N TYR A 107 10.30 -0.71 2.31
CA TYR A 107 10.44 0.70 2.02
C TYR A 107 10.38 0.96 0.52
N LEU A 108 9.31 1.62 0.08
CA LEU A 108 9.15 2.13 -1.27
C LEU A 108 9.29 3.66 -1.28
N ARG A 109 10.08 4.17 -2.22
CA ARG A 109 10.45 5.59 -2.33
C ARG A 109 10.81 5.98 -3.76
N GLY A 110 10.80 7.27 -4.06
CA GLY A 110 11.36 7.78 -5.31
C GLY A 110 12.85 7.43 -5.45
N GLU A 111 13.28 7.14 -6.67
CA GLU A 111 14.69 6.87 -7.00
C GLU A 111 15.53 8.16 -6.96
N GLY A 112 16.68 8.13 -6.28
CA GLY A 112 17.61 9.25 -6.21
C GLY A 112 16.94 10.55 -5.73
N GLY A 113 17.07 11.63 -6.52
CA GLY A 113 16.48 12.94 -6.21
C GLY A 113 14.94 12.93 -6.12
N ASN A 114 14.28 11.95 -6.74
CA ASN A 114 12.82 11.83 -6.69
C ASN A 114 12.30 11.45 -5.30
N GLN A 115 13.17 10.99 -4.39
CA GLN A 115 12.80 10.70 -3.00
C GLN A 115 12.22 11.93 -2.27
N LEU A 116 12.53 13.15 -2.73
CA LEU A 116 12.04 14.40 -2.13
C LEU A 116 10.62 14.77 -2.56
N THR A 117 10.18 14.31 -3.74
CA THR A 117 8.96 14.79 -4.39
C THR A 117 7.90 13.71 -4.56
N LEU A 118 8.33 12.45 -4.72
CA LEU A 118 7.44 11.32 -4.89
C LEU A 118 6.95 10.74 -3.55
N PRO A 119 5.72 10.17 -3.53
CA PRO A 119 5.20 9.42 -2.40
C PRO A 119 6.16 8.33 -1.91
N LYS A 120 6.10 8.04 -0.61
CA LYS A 120 6.87 6.98 0.04
C LYS A 120 6.01 6.24 1.04
N VAL A 121 6.29 4.96 1.23
CA VAL A 121 5.68 4.14 2.28
C VAL A 121 6.74 3.23 2.88
N SER A 122 6.75 3.12 4.21
CA SER A 122 7.69 2.28 4.93
C SER A 122 7.08 1.69 6.19
N GLY A 123 7.54 0.52 6.60
CA GLY A 123 7.23 -0.02 7.92
C GLY A 123 7.92 -1.35 8.18
N GLY A 124 8.12 -1.66 9.46
CA GLY A 124 8.71 -2.92 9.94
C GLY A 124 7.66 -3.94 10.38
N GLY A 125 8.06 -4.83 11.27
CA GLY A 125 7.19 -5.80 11.92
C GLY A 125 6.90 -7.05 11.09
N LEU A 126 7.63 -7.32 10.00
CA LEU A 126 7.49 -8.54 9.19
C LEU A 126 8.35 -9.67 9.80
N THR A 127 7.83 -10.32 10.84
CA THR A 127 8.41 -11.57 11.38
C THR A 127 8.26 -12.73 10.39
N GLU A 128 8.97 -13.83 10.62
CA GLU A 128 8.90 -15.03 9.76
C GLU A 128 7.44 -15.49 9.55
N GLY A 129 7.08 -15.77 8.30
CA GLY A 129 5.75 -16.16 7.86
C GLY A 129 4.71 -15.04 7.82
N LYS A 130 5.02 -13.84 8.33
CA LYS A 130 4.05 -12.74 8.42
C LYS A 130 3.89 -12.01 7.10
N THR A 131 2.64 -11.63 6.81
CA THR A 131 2.25 -10.75 5.71
C THR A 131 1.76 -9.40 6.25
N GLN A 132 2.08 -8.29 5.57
CA GLN A 132 1.61 -6.95 5.94
C GLN A 132 1.33 -6.09 4.71
N ASP A 133 0.32 -5.22 4.82
CA ASP A 133 -0.14 -4.34 3.75
C ASP A 133 0.45 -2.92 3.91
N TYR A 134 0.92 -2.36 2.80
CA TYR A 134 1.51 -1.02 2.71
C TYR A 134 0.76 -0.21 1.64
N PRO A 135 -0.31 0.51 2.01
CA PRO A 135 -1.10 1.30 1.06
C PRO A 135 -0.32 2.54 0.60
N ILE A 136 -0.43 2.87 -0.69
CA ILE A 136 0.16 4.07 -1.29
C ILE A 136 -0.58 4.52 -2.54
N THR A 137 -0.66 5.83 -2.76
CA THR A 137 -1.05 6.42 -4.05
C THR A 137 0.20 6.76 -4.84
N LEU A 138 0.43 6.05 -5.95
CA LEU A 138 1.56 6.28 -6.85
C LEU A 138 1.29 7.40 -7.85
N ARG A 139 2.32 8.22 -8.11
CA ARG A 139 2.34 9.27 -9.12
C ARG A 139 3.36 8.88 -10.21
N PRO A 140 3.25 9.40 -11.44
CA PRO A 140 4.24 9.09 -12.49
C PRO A 140 5.67 9.42 -12.03
N GLY A 141 6.61 8.52 -12.32
CA GLY A 141 8.00 8.66 -11.92
C GLY A 141 8.72 7.32 -11.66
N ASN A 142 10.00 7.43 -11.36
CA ASN A 142 10.85 6.29 -11.02
C ASN A 142 10.95 6.13 -9.51
N TYR A 143 10.70 4.91 -9.06
CA TYR A 143 10.75 4.48 -7.68
C TYR A 143 11.72 3.31 -7.54
N VAL A 144 12.13 3.09 -6.29
CA VAL A 144 12.74 1.85 -5.86
C VAL A 144 12.04 1.35 -4.60
N PHE A 145 12.05 0.04 -4.42
CA PHE A 145 11.69 -0.57 -3.15
C PHE A 145 12.77 -1.53 -2.66
N SER A 146 12.91 -1.61 -1.35
CA SER A 146 13.88 -2.49 -0.69
C SER A 146 13.49 -2.78 0.76
N CYS A 147 14.25 -3.64 1.43
CA CYS A 147 14.15 -3.88 2.87
C CYS A 147 15.47 -3.54 3.56
N PRO A 148 15.54 -2.47 4.37
CA PRO A 148 16.77 -2.11 5.09
C PRO A 148 17.18 -3.14 6.17
N LEU A 149 16.22 -3.89 6.74
CA LEU A 149 16.45 -4.87 7.79
C LEU A 149 16.91 -6.23 7.24
N ASN A 150 16.51 -6.57 6.01
CA ASN A 150 17.02 -7.67 5.20
C ASN A 150 17.68 -7.06 3.97
N PRO A 151 18.87 -6.44 4.08
CA PRO A 151 19.46 -5.57 3.06
C PRO A 151 19.32 -6.15 1.66
N THR A 152 18.25 -5.77 0.97
CA THR A 152 18.02 -6.16 -0.41
C THR A 152 18.60 -5.09 -1.33
N PRO A 153 18.81 -5.41 -2.60
CA PRO A 153 18.97 -4.39 -3.64
C PRO A 153 17.78 -3.42 -3.65
N ASP A 154 18.01 -2.25 -4.24
CA ASP A 154 16.94 -1.34 -4.63
C ASP A 154 16.32 -1.85 -5.94
N TYR A 155 15.12 -2.42 -5.86
CA TYR A 155 14.41 -2.96 -7.01
C TYR A 155 13.64 -1.87 -7.74
N PRO A 156 13.76 -1.76 -9.07
CA PRO A 156 13.16 -0.69 -9.83
C PRO A 156 11.65 -0.86 -9.96
N LEU A 157 10.93 0.25 -9.82
CA LEU A 157 9.52 0.38 -10.12
C LEU A 157 9.28 1.65 -10.92
N VAL A 158 8.64 1.53 -12.08
CA VAL A 158 8.34 2.64 -12.97
C VAL A 158 6.83 2.86 -12.99
N VAL A 159 6.41 4.11 -12.77
CA VAL A 159 5.01 4.52 -12.83
C VAL A 159 4.81 5.43 -14.05
N GLN A 160 3.91 5.03 -14.95
CA GLN A 160 3.52 5.77 -16.14
C GLN A 160 2.15 6.43 -16.01
#